data_AF-A0A7C2TK54-F1
#
_entry.id   AF-A0A7C2TK54-F1
#
_cell.length_a   1.000
_cell.length_b   1.000
_cell.length_c   1.000
_cell.angle_alpha   90.00
_cell.angle_beta   90.00
_cell.angle_gamma   90.00
#
_symmetry.space_group_name_H-M   'P 1'
#
loop_
_entity.id
_entity.type
_entity.pdbx_description
1 polymer ?
#
loop_
_entity_poly.entity_id
_entity_poly.type
_entity_poly.pdbx_seq_one_letter_code
_entity_poly.pdbx_strand_id
1 'polypeptide(L)'
;MSEYDSSNFNNIIRKIIKKSLFTERQIEIILNQRKLSQIKFNITKGAYYRQVSQSRNKLVALFYSIVLLRGLGVLLPDDDDVMSRLSEQVVVIKDSDVFPEREEQVLDVIDKLIRQTSICDFNSKLS
;
A
#
# COMPACT_ATOMS: atom_id res chain seq x y z
N MET A 1 28.71 -7.15 -5.93
CA MET A 1 28.38 -6.08 -4.98
C MET A 1 27.15 -5.35 -5.49
N SER A 2 26.05 -5.34 -4.72
CA SER A 2 24.75 -4.81 -5.15
C SER A 2 24.59 -3.35 -4.72
N GLU A 3 25.00 -2.43 -5.58
CA GLU A 3 24.55 -1.04 -5.52
C GLU A 3 23.16 -0.98 -6.19
N TYR A 4 22.12 -1.20 -5.41
CA TYR A 4 20.73 -0.97 -5.82
C TYR A 4 19.97 -0.34 -4.65
N ASP A 5 20.51 0.73 -4.08
CA ASP A 5 19.79 1.57 -3.13
C ASP A 5 19.53 2.93 -3.80
N SER A 6 18.44 3.00 -4.56
CA SER A 6 17.85 4.28 -5.01
C SER A 6 16.33 4.15 -5.13
N SER A 7 15.73 3.36 -4.23
CA SER A 7 14.29 3.50 -4.03
C SER A 7 14.04 4.88 -3.43
N ASN A 8 13.25 5.70 -4.12
CA ASN A 8 12.82 7.03 -3.67
C ASN A 8 11.85 6.99 -2.48
N PHE A 9 11.56 5.81 -1.92
CA PHE A 9 10.66 5.67 -0.79
C PHE A 9 11.44 5.71 0.53
N ASN A 10 10.93 6.49 1.50
CA ASN A 10 11.40 6.43 2.88
C ASN A 10 11.09 5.05 3.51
N ASN A 11 11.73 4.74 4.63
CA ASN A 11 11.67 3.41 5.24
C ASN A 11 10.24 3.00 5.65
N ILE A 12 9.42 3.96 6.12
CA ILE A 12 8.03 3.70 6.49
C ILE A 12 7.23 3.27 5.25
N ILE A 13 7.33 4.01 4.14
CA ILE A 13 6.66 3.67 2.89
C ILE A 13 7.15 2.31 2.38
N ARG A 14 8.45 2.01 2.41
CA ARG A 14 8.98 0.69 2.03
C ARG A 14 8.35 -0.44 2.86
N LYS A 15 8.20 -0.25 4.17
CA LYS A 15 7.57 -1.24 5.06
C LYS A 15 6.07 -1.41 4.80
N ILE A 16 5.34 -0.33 4.50
CA ILE A 16 3.94 -0.39 4.08
C ILE A 16 3.81 -1.16 2.76
N ILE A 17 4.66 -0.86 1.77
CA ILE A 17 4.69 -1.58 0.48
C ILE A 17 4.89 -3.08 0.70
N LYS A 18 5.82 -3.48 1.56
CA LYS A 18 6.09 -4.89 1.89
C LYS A 18 4.89 -5.64 2.48
N LYS A 19 3.99 -4.93 3.18
CA LYS A 19 2.74 -5.49 3.73
C LYS A 19 1.57 -5.43 2.73
N SER A 20 1.72 -4.67 1.66
CA SER A 20 0.68 -4.45 0.64
C SER A 20 0.67 -5.55 -0.44
N LEU A 21 -0.34 -5.50 -1.31
CA LEU A 21 -0.41 -6.40 -2.47
C LEU A 21 0.68 -6.15 -3.52
N PHE A 22 1.28 -4.96 -3.56
CA PHE A 22 2.18 -4.54 -4.64
C PHE A 22 3.64 -4.66 -4.24
N THR A 23 4.50 -5.02 -5.19
CA THR A 23 5.94 -4.87 -4.99
C THR A 23 6.34 -3.41 -5.14
N GLU A 24 7.49 -3.03 -4.57
CA GLU A 24 8.06 -1.70 -4.72
C GLU A 24 8.16 -1.26 -6.18
N ARG A 25 8.67 -2.16 -7.03
CA ARG A 25 8.70 -1.93 -8.48
C ARG A 25 7.33 -1.67 -9.10
N GLN A 26 6.30 -2.40 -8.66
CA GLN A 26 4.94 -2.19 -9.16
C GLN A 26 4.41 -0.81 -8.72
N ILE A 27 4.71 -0.37 -7.50
CA ILE A 27 4.37 0.98 -7.02
C ILE A 27 5.09 2.05 -7.84
N GLU A 28 6.39 1.92 -8.08
CA GLU A 28 7.14 2.85 -8.96
C GLU A 28 6.50 2.96 -10.35
N ILE A 29 6.10 1.82 -10.93
CA ILE A 29 5.44 1.77 -12.24
C ILE A 29 4.09 2.48 -12.19
N ILE A 30 3.28 2.26 -11.15
CA ILE A 30 1.99 2.93 -10.96
C ILE A 30 2.18 4.45 -10.87
N LEU A 31 3.14 4.91 -10.07
CA LEU A 31 3.44 6.34 -9.93
C LEU A 31 3.87 6.98 -11.25
N ASN A 32 4.76 6.32 -12.00
CA ASN A 32 5.15 6.78 -13.33
C ASN A 32 3.98 6.83 -14.31
N GLN A 33 3.13 5.80 -14.34
CA GLN A 33 1.95 5.76 -15.23
C GLN A 33 0.94 6.87 -14.89
N ARG A 34 0.88 7.29 -13.62
CA ARG A 34 0.06 8.41 -13.14
C ARG A 34 0.76 9.77 -13.26
N LYS A 35 1.97 9.83 -13.81
CA LYS A 35 2.82 11.04 -13.90
C LYS A 35 3.10 11.68 -12.52
N LEU A 36 3.07 10.89 -11.46
CA LEU A 36 3.39 11.31 -10.09
C LEU A 36 4.90 11.18 -9.77
N SER A 37 5.65 10.50 -10.63
CA SER A 37 7.10 10.35 -10.54
C SER A 37 7.71 10.16 -11.93
N GLN A 38 9.04 10.36 -12.03
CA GLN A 38 9.79 10.21 -13.29
C GLN A 38 10.94 9.21 -13.14
N ILE A 39 10.62 7.99 -12.70
CA ILE A 39 11.62 6.94 -12.43
C ILE A 39 12.09 6.32 -13.75
N LYS A 40 13.39 6.23 -13.97
CA LYS A 40 13.94 5.55 -15.14
C LYS A 40 14.14 4.07 -14.84
N PHE A 41 13.64 3.23 -15.73
CA PHE A 41 13.66 1.79 -15.57
C PHE A 41 14.68 1.14 -16.51
N ASN A 42 15.68 0.46 -15.96
CA ASN A 42 16.68 -0.27 -16.74
C ASN A 42 16.18 -1.65 -17.20
N ILE A 43 15.10 -1.67 -18.01
CA ILE A 43 14.50 -2.87 -18.59
C ILE A 43 14.06 -2.60 -20.03
N THR A 44 13.84 -3.66 -20.81
CA THR A 44 13.31 -3.53 -22.17
C THR A 44 11.89 -2.97 -22.18
N LYS A 45 11.50 -2.29 -23.27
CA LYS A 45 10.13 -1.79 -23.44
C LYS A 45 9.08 -2.89 -23.26
N GLY A 46 9.32 -4.07 -23.82
CA GLY A 46 8.40 -5.21 -23.69
C GLY A 46 8.27 -5.71 -22.24
N ALA A 47 9.38 -5.81 -21.50
CA ALA A 47 9.34 -6.15 -20.08
C ALA A 47 8.61 -5.09 -19.26
N TYR A 48 8.81 -3.81 -19.58
CA TYR A 48 8.10 -2.71 -18.94
C TYR A 48 6.59 -2.79 -19.12
N TYR A 49 6.11 -2.96 -20.37
CA TYR A 49 4.67 -3.07 -20.64
C TYR A 49 4.03 -4.30 -19.97
N ARG A 50 4.77 -5.41 -19.83
CA ARG A 50 4.29 -6.55 -19.04
C ARG A 50 4.10 -6.20 -17.57
N GLN A 51 5.07 -5.51 -16.95
CA GLN A 51 4.92 -5.08 -15.55
C GLN A 51 3.82 -4.03 -15.35
N VAL A 52 3.62 -3.13 -16.33
CA VAL A 52 2.47 -2.21 -16.35
C VAL A 52 1.16 -2.99 -16.37
N SER A 53 1.01 -3.97 -17.28
CA SER A 53 -0.18 -4.80 -17.38
C SER A 53 -0.45 -5.59 -16.09
N GLN A 54 0.58 -6.20 -15.51
CA GLN A 54 0.48 -6.90 -14.23
C GLN A 54 0.03 -5.98 -13.09
N SER A 55 0.60 -4.77 -13.00
CA SER A 55 0.24 -3.78 -11.98
C SER A 55 -1.21 -3.33 -12.15
N ARG A 56 -1.66 -3.08 -13.39
CA ARG A 56 -3.04 -2.74 -13.72
C ARG A 56 -4.00 -3.86 -13.34
N ASN A 57 -3.70 -5.10 -13.69
CA ASN A 57 -4.56 -6.25 -13.38
C ASN A 57 -4.70 -6.44 -11.86
N LYS A 58 -3.62 -6.22 -11.10
CA LYS A 58 -3.64 -6.26 -9.64
C LYS A 58 -4.49 -5.13 -9.03
N LEU A 59 -4.43 -3.91 -9.59
CA LEU A 59 -5.33 -2.81 -9.18
C LEU A 59 -6.80 -3.16 -9.45
N VAL A 60 -7.12 -3.68 -10.62
CA VAL A 60 -8.48 -4.10 -10.97
C VAL A 60 -8.97 -5.19 -10.01
N ALA A 61 -8.14 -6.20 -9.75
CA ALA A 61 -8.47 -7.26 -8.79
C ALA A 61 -8.72 -6.71 -7.38
N LEU A 62 -7.89 -5.77 -6.91
CA LEU A 62 -8.09 -5.10 -5.61
C LEU A 62 -9.46 -4.41 -5.54
N PHE A 63 -9.86 -3.67 -6.57
CA PHE A 63 -11.18 -3.01 -6.58
C PHE A 63 -12.34 -4.01 -6.56
N TYR A 64 -12.25 -5.09 -7.35
CA TYR A 64 -13.26 -6.16 -7.29
C TYR A 64 -13.30 -6.82 -5.91
N SER A 65 -12.15 -7.04 -5.26
CA SER A 65 -12.10 -7.57 -3.90
C SER A 65 -12.78 -6.64 -2.89
N ILE A 66 -12.53 -5.32 -2.97
CA ILE A 66 -13.19 -4.35 -2.07
C ILE A 66 -14.71 -4.38 -2.28
N VAL A 67 -15.17 -4.35 -3.54
CA VAL A 67 -16.61 -4.43 -3.87
C VAL A 67 -17.23 -5.72 -3.34
N LEU A 68 -16.56 -6.86 -3.54
CA LEU A 68 -17.02 -8.16 -3.06
C LEU A 68 -17.14 -8.18 -1.53
N LEU A 69 -16.09 -7.75 -0.83
CA LEU A 69 -16.06 -7.77 0.65
C LEU A 69 -17.10 -6.82 1.24
N ARG A 70 -17.32 -5.65 0.65
CA ARG A 70 -18.42 -4.75 1.05
C ARG A 70 -19.79 -5.35 0.77
N GLY A 71 -19.99 -5.93 -0.42
CA GLY A 71 -21.26 -6.58 -0.77
C GLY A 71 -21.62 -7.77 0.12
N LEU A 72 -20.62 -8.43 0.70
CA LEU A 72 -20.78 -9.51 1.68
C LEU A 72 -20.88 -9.02 3.14
N GLY A 73 -20.81 -7.72 3.39
CA GLY A 73 -20.83 -7.14 4.74
C GLY A 73 -19.57 -7.43 5.57
N VAL A 74 -18.47 -7.82 4.92
CA VAL A 74 -17.17 -8.05 5.58
C VAL A 74 -16.43 -6.73 5.81
N LEU A 75 -16.53 -5.81 4.85
CA LEU A 75 -16.10 -4.42 5.03
C LEU A 75 -17.34 -3.57 5.33
N LEU A 76 -17.38 -2.99 6.52
CA LEU A 76 -18.47 -2.14 6.98
C LEU A 76 -18.30 -0.69 6.48
N PRO A 77 -19.39 0.09 6.36
CA PRO A 77 -19.31 1.49 5.96
C PRO A 77 -18.40 2.34 6.87
N ASP A 78 -18.34 2.01 8.16
CA ASP A 78 -17.47 2.70 9.13
C ASP A 78 -15.98 2.41 8.90
N ASP A 79 -15.64 1.32 8.20
CA ASP A 79 -14.26 1.00 7.84
C ASP A 79 -13.71 2.02 6.83
N ASP A 80 -14.57 2.68 6.05
CA ASP A 80 -14.17 3.69 5.07
C ASP A 80 -13.62 4.95 5.75
N ASP A 81 -14.15 5.32 6.92
CA ASP A 81 -13.64 6.45 7.73
C ASP A 81 -12.25 6.11 8.27
N VAL A 82 -12.06 4.90 8.79
CA VAL A 82 -10.76 4.46 9.31
C VAL A 82 -9.72 4.41 8.21
N MET A 83 -10.06 3.88 7.03
CA MET A 83 -9.16 3.83 5.88
C MET A 83 -8.80 5.23 5.35
N SER A 84 -9.75 6.17 5.39
CA SER A 84 -9.50 7.58 5.00
C SER A 84 -8.54 8.26 5.97
N ARG A 85 -8.77 8.13 7.28
CA ARG A 85 -7.89 8.66 8.33
C ARG A 85 -6.49 8.06 8.30
N LEU A 86 -6.39 6.76 8.02
CA LEU A 86 -5.10 6.09 7.82
C LEU A 86 -4.35 6.62 6.60
N SER A 87 -5.06 6.86 5.49
CA SER A 87 -4.46 7.41 4.28
C SER A 87 -3.93 8.81 4.49
N GLU A 88 -4.65 9.66 5.23
CA GLU A 88 -4.19 11.00 5.63
C GLU A 88 -2.90 10.95 6.46
N GLN A 89 -2.83 10.04 7.44
CA GLN A 89 -1.60 9.87 8.24
C GLN A 89 -0.41 9.44 7.38
N VAL A 90 -0.60 8.52 6.43
CA VAL A 90 0.47 8.09 5.51
C VAL A 90 0.93 9.24 4.61
N VAL A 91 0.05 10.13 4.17
CA VAL A 91 0.42 11.33 3.40
C VAL A 91 1.31 12.25 4.23
N VAL A 92 0.95 12.51 5.49
CA VAL A 92 1.77 13.33 6.40
C VAL A 92 3.16 12.72 6.59
N ILE A 93 3.24 11.40 6.77
CA ILE A 93 4.50 10.65 6.93
C ILE A 93 5.35 10.68 5.66
N LYS A 94 4.73 10.64 4.48
CA LYS A 94 5.41 10.70 3.17
C LYS A 94 6.21 12.01 3.03
N ASP A 95 5.69 13.09 3.58
CA ASP A 95 6.19 14.45 3.40
C ASP A 95 6.96 15.01 4.63
N SER A 96 6.97 14.28 5.76
CA SER A 96 7.68 14.67 6.98
C SER A 96 9.01 13.93 7.15
N ASP A 97 10.06 14.63 7.57
CA ASP A 97 11.30 14.02 8.08
C ASP A 97 11.01 13.34 9.43
N VAL A 98 10.48 12.12 9.38
CA VAL A 98 10.29 11.30 10.59
C VAL A 98 11.66 10.85 11.06
N PHE A 99 12.06 11.27 12.26
CA PHE A 99 13.26 10.77 12.91
C PHE A 99 13.24 9.23 12.97
N PRO A 100 14.34 8.53 12.63
CA PRO A 100 14.40 7.06 12.59
C PRO A 100 13.84 6.37 13.83
N GLU A 101 14.01 6.99 15.01
CA GLU A 101 13.57 6.48 16.31
C GLU A 101 12.05 6.46 16.48
N ARG A 102 11.30 7.24 15.67
CA ARG A 102 9.84 7.30 15.71
C ARG A 102 9.17 6.46 14.62
N GLU A 103 9.92 5.94 13.66
CA GLU A 103 9.36 5.14 12.57
C GLU A 103 8.64 3.89 13.07
N GLU A 104 9.19 3.21 14.08
CA GLU A 104 8.60 1.99 14.66
C GLU A 104 7.26 2.28 15.32
N GLN A 105 7.16 3.38 16.07
CA GLN A 105 5.91 3.80 16.72
C GLN A 105 4.83 4.14 15.68
N VAL A 106 5.23 4.83 14.61
CA VAL A 106 4.33 5.15 13.50
C VAL A 106 3.80 3.89 12.82
N LEU A 107 4.68 2.92 12.55
CA LEU A 107 4.27 1.64 11.95
C LEU A 107 3.38 0.82 12.87
N ASP A 108 3.65 0.81 14.18
CA ASP A 108 2.82 0.11 15.16
C ASP A 108 1.41 0.70 15.23
N VAL A 109 1.27 2.05 15.16
CA VAL A 109 -0.04 2.71 15.09
C VAL A 109 -0.79 2.29 13.82
N ILE A 110 -0.12 2.31 12.66
CA ILE A 110 -0.72 1.88 11.39
C ILE A 110 -1.15 0.41 11.46
N ASP A 111 -0.28 -0.48 11.95
CA ASP A 111 -0.57 -1.92 12.08
C ASP A 111 -1.73 -2.17 13.02
N LYS A 112 -1.78 -1.49 14.18
CA LYS A 112 -2.88 -1.62 15.15
C LYS A 112 -4.22 -1.21 14.56
N LEU A 113 -4.25 -0.08 13.86
CA LEU A 113 -5.48 0.41 13.22
C LEU A 113 -5.95 -0.51 12.09
N ILE A 114 -5.04 -0.94 11.20
CA ILE A 114 -5.39 -1.92 10.15
C ILE A 114 -5.96 -3.20 10.75
N ARG A 115 -5.35 -3.70 11.83
CA ARG A 115 -5.82 -4.91 12.52
C ARG A 115 -7.16 -4.71 13.20
N GLN A 116 -7.40 -3.58 13.86
CA GLN A 116 -8.69 -3.30 14.49
C GLN A 116 -9.83 -3.30 13.46
N THR A 117 -9.63 -2.67 12.31
CA THR A 117 -10.61 -2.66 11.20
C THR A 117 -10.74 -4.03 10.54
N SER A 118 -9.64 -4.78 10.39
CA SER A 118 -9.66 -6.11 9.74
C SER A 118 -10.17 -7.24 10.65
N ILE A 119 -10.25 -7.03 11.97
CA ILE A 119 -10.60 -8.04 12.98
C ILE A 119 -12.04 -7.90 13.48
N CYS A 120 -12.84 -6.98 12.94
CA CYS A 120 -14.29 -7.02 13.14
C CYS A 120 -14.84 -8.37 12.62
N ASP A 121 -15.12 -9.27 13.57
CA ASP A 121 -15.96 -10.47 13.49
C ASP A 121 -15.44 -11.76 12.81
N PHE A 122 -14.14 -12.09 12.85
CA PHE A 122 -13.75 -13.50 12.64
C PHE A 122 -13.97 -14.39 13.87
N ASN A 123 -14.00 -13.83 15.09
CA ASN A 123 -14.08 -14.60 16.34
C ASN A 123 -15.46 -14.55 17.04
N SER A 124 -16.41 -13.73 16.58
CA SER A 124 -17.73 -13.57 17.24
C SER A 124 -18.80 -14.57 16.78
N LYS A 125 -18.51 -15.41 15.77
CA LYS A 125 -19.45 -16.44 15.27
C LYS A 125 -19.15 -17.86 15.78
N LEU A 126 -18.30 -18.01 16.80
CA LEU A 126 -17.95 -19.30 17.40
C LEU A 126 -18.49 -19.50 18.82
N SER A 127 -19.38 -18.63 19.31
CA SER A 127 -20.07 -18.77 20.59
C SER A 127 -21.57 -18.95 20.42
#